data_AF-A0A7X9A0I8-F1
#
_entry.id   AF-A0A7X9A0I8-F1
#
_cell.length_a   1.000
_cell.length_b   1.000
_cell.length_c   1.000
_cell.angle_alpha   90.00
_cell.angle_beta   90.00
_cell.angle_gamma   90.00
#
_symmetry.space_group_name_H-M   'P 1'
#
loop_
_entity.id
_entity.type
_entity.pdbx_description
1 polymer ?
#
loop_
_entity_poly.entity_id
_entity_poly.type
_entity_poly.pdbx_seq_one_letter_code
_entity_poly.pdbx_strand_id
1 'polypeptide(L)'
;MRKGELLALKWSRINFAGPTVDIREFYQRLRGKAVITPTKTGESRIIRLPEVCIDQLKEYRRCIYDPATEDYIFPWEKRFIELGISKGCKEAGVKRIHVHGLRHSHASLLISLGVNIVLISKRLGHAEVSTTLDTYSHFFPDDEKTVVDQLDTVMQKETENLQSL
;
A
#
# COMPACT_ATOMS: atom_id res chain seq x y z
N MET A 1 2.58 2.40 0.48
CA MET A 1 2.98 3.80 0.77
C MET A 1 4.20 4.19 -0.07
N ARG A 2 4.45 5.48 -0.31
CA ARG A 2 5.71 5.97 -0.91
C ARG A 2 6.81 6.01 0.16
N LYS A 3 8.08 5.88 -0.25
CA LYS A 3 9.24 5.96 0.66
C LYS A 3 9.28 7.24 1.49
N GLY A 4 8.94 8.39 0.90
CA GLY A 4 8.91 9.66 1.62
C GLY A 4 7.76 9.76 2.64
N GLU A 5 6.63 9.09 2.40
CA GLU A 5 5.53 9.02 3.37
C GLU A 5 5.94 8.15 4.57
N LEU A 6 6.60 7.03 4.31
CA LEU A 6 7.12 6.14 5.35
C LEU A 6 8.10 6.86 6.28
N LEU A 7 9.02 7.66 5.71
CA LEU A 7 10.02 8.41 6.46
C LEU A 7 9.48 9.62 7.21
N ALA A 8 8.29 10.11 6.85
CA ALA A 8 7.62 11.19 7.56
C ALA A 8 6.64 10.67 8.63
N LEU A 9 6.49 9.35 8.76
CA LEU A 9 5.47 8.76 9.62
C LEU A 9 5.88 8.85 11.09
N LYS A 10 4.99 9.40 11.92
CA LYS A 10 5.16 9.53 13.37
C LYS A 10 4.27 8.55 14.16
N TRP A 11 4.63 8.28 15.40
CA TRP A 11 3.84 7.42 16.28
C TRP A 11 2.41 7.95 16.52
N SER A 12 2.24 9.27 16.62
CA SER A 12 0.93 9.93 16.78
C SER A 12 -0.01 9.75 15.58
N ARG A 13 0.49 9.23 14.44
CA ARG A 13 -0.31 8.96 13.23
C ARG A 13 -0.84 7.53 13.16
N ILE A 14 -0.53 6.68 14.14
CA ILE A 14 -1.02 5.31 14.22
C ILE A 14 -2.14 5.23 15.27
N ASN A 15 -3.33 4.82 14.84
CA ASN A 15 -4.39 4.45 15.75
C ASN A 15 -4.32 2.94 16.01
N PHE A 16 -3.91 2.56 17.21
CA PHE A 16 -3.78 1.16 17.63
C PHE A 16 -5.12 0.51 17.99
N ALA A 17 -6.16 1.30 18.32
CA ALA A 17 -7.48 0.79 18.71
C ALA A 17 -8.38 0.51 17.49
N GLY A 18 -8.37 1.43 16.51
CA GLY A 18 -8.95 1.23 15.19
C GLY A 18 -7.82 1.18 14.17
N PRO A 19 -7.28 -0.02 13.82
CA PRO A 19 -5.95 -0.21 13.24
C PRO A 19 -5.79 0.56 11.93
N THR A 20 -5.36 1.81 12.04
CA THR A 20 -5.31 2.76 10.94
C THR A 20 -4.04 3.59 11.02
N VAL A 21 -3.55 3.97 9.85
CA VAL A 21 -2.44 4.91 9.69
C VAL A 21 -2.92 6.13 8.93
N ASP A 22 -2.62 7.30 9.45
CA ASP A 22 -2.91 8.59 8.85
C ASP A 22 -1.68 9.13 8.10
N ILE A 23 -1.80 9.26 6.78
CA ILE A 23 -0.71 9.68 5.90
C ILE A 23 -0.99 11.10 5.43
N ARG A 24 -0.28 12.08 5.99
CA ARG A 24 -0.43 13.51 5.64
C ARG A 24 0.87 14.19 5.23
N GLU A 25 2.00 13.63 5.64
CA GLU A 25 3.31 14.25 5.50
C GLU A 25 4.18 13.46 4.54
N PHE A 26 5.13 14.15 3.92
CA PHE A 26 6.06 13.59 2.97
C PHE A 26 7.47 14.12 3.24
N TYR A 27 8.41 13.20 3.38
CA TYR A 27 9.82 13.50 3.57
C TYR A 27 10.57 13.55 2.24
N GLN A 28 11.24 14.67 1.99
CA GLN A 28 12.19 14.85 0.89
C GLN A 28 13.49 15.50 1.36
N ARG A 29 14.59 15.29 0.61
CA ARG A 29 15.82 16.06 0.81
C ARG A 29 15.98 17.00 -0.35
N LEU A 30 16.07 18.30 -0.09
CA LEU A 30 16.33 19.34 -1.07
C LEU A 30 17.63 20.04 -0.69
N ARG A 31 18.61 20.07 -1.60
CA ARG A 31 19.93 20.71 -1.38
C ARG A 31 20.59 20.27 -0.05
N GLY A 32 20.55 18.97 0.25
CA GLY A 32 21.13 18.38 1.46
C GLY A 32 20.28 18.50 2.73
N LYS A 33 19.29 19.40 2.77
CA LYS A 33 18.41 19.62 3.92
C LYS A 33 17.20 18.70 3.89
N ALA A 34 16.85 18.15 5.05
CA ALA A 34 15.58 17.47 5.26
C ALA A 34 14.44 18.50 5.16
N VAL A 35 13.50 18.24 4.25
CA VAL A 35 12.31 19.07 4.05
C VAL A 35 11.10 18.15 4.18
N ILE A 36 10.25 18.45 5.14
CA ILE A 36 8.98 17.78 5.32
C ILE A 36 7.92 18.69 4.75
N THR A 37 7.19 18.18 3.76
CA THR A 37 6.06 18.88 3.17
C THR A 37 4.79 18.11 3.48
N PRO A 38 3.62 18.77 3.41
CA PRO A 38 2.39 18.04 3.13
C PRO A 38 2.58 17.14 1.89
N THR A 39 1.80 16.06 1.78
CA THR A 39 1.87 15.20 0.59
C THR A 39 1.71 16.04 -0.68
N LYS A 40 2.60 15.80 -1.65
CA LYS A 40 2.78 16.62 -2.87
C LYS A 40 1.51 16.74 -3.75
N THR A 41 0.47 15.96 -3.45
CA THR A 41 -0.83 15.90 -4.15
C THR A 41 -2.00 16.43 -3.31
N GLY A 42 -1.78 16.92 -2.08
CA GLY A 42 -2.84 17.43 -1.20
C GLY A 42 -3.73 16.35 -0.55
N GLU A 43 -3.71 15.11 -1.03
CA GLU A 43 -4.54 14.04 -0.49
C GLU A 43 -3.89 13.38 0.72
N SER A 44 -4.21 13.90 1.91
CA SER A 44 -4.12 13.12 3.14
C SER A 44 -5.03 11.91 3.04
N ARG A 45 -4.60 10.76 3.55
CA ARG A 45 -5.43 9.55 3.54
C ARG A 45 -5.23 8.69 4.76
N ILE A 46 -6.32 8.06 5.18
CA ILE A 46 -6.32 7.08 6.27
C ILE A 46 -6.37 5.69 5.64
N ILE A 47 -5.42 4.84 6.02
CA ILE A 47 -5.34 3.45 5.56
C ILE A 47 -5.59 2.51 6.73
N ARG A 48 -6.57 1.62 6.60
CA ARG A 48 -6.74 0.48 7.52
C ARG A 48 -5.63 -0.54 7.31
N LEU A 49 -5.06 -0.99 8.43
CA LEU A 49 -3.97 -1.96 8.50
C LEU A 49 -4.50 -3.29 9.04
N PRO A 50 -3.98 -4.42 8.54
CA PRO A 50 -4.18 -5.71 9.19
C PRO A 50 -3.63 -5.69 10.63
N GLU A 51 -4.25 -6.46 11.53
CA GLU A 51 -3.82 -6.56 12.94
C GLU A 51 -2.36 -7.02 13.06
N VAL A 52 -1.94 -7.96 12.21
CA VAL A 52 -0.55 -8.44 12.15
C VAL A 52 0.44 -7.29 11.95
N CYS A 53 0.12 -6.31 11.10
CA CYS A 53 0.99 -5.16 10.89
C CYS A 53 1.05 -4.24 12.12
N ILE A 54 -0.06 -4.13 12.85
CA ILE A 54 -0.11 -3.36 14.09
C ILE A 54 0.71 -4.02 15.18
N ASP A 55 0.63 -5.34 15.30
CA ASP A 55 1.39 -6.06 16.32
C ASP A 55 2.89 -6.01 16.02
N GLN A 56 3.30 -6.08 14.75
CA GLN A 56 4.67 -5.80 14.33
C GLN A 56 5.13 -4.38 14.71
N LEU A 57 4.27 -3.37 14.55
CA LEU A 57 4.59 -2.00 14.95
C LEU A 57 4.71 -1.85 16.47
N LYS A 58 3.85 -2.52 17.24
CA LYS A 58 3.93 -2.54 18.71
C LYS A 58 5.24 -3.18 19.18
N GLU A 59 5.60 -4.32 18.59
CA GLU A 59 6.83 -5.02 18.92
C GLU A 59 8.05 -4.19 18.56
N TYR A 60 8.04 -3.59 17.36
CA TYR A 60 9.08 -2.66 16.96
C TYR A 60 9.21 -1.47 17.93
N ARG A 61 8.10 -0.89 18.39
CA ARG A 61 8.09 0.22 19.36
C ARG A 61 8.75 -0.16 20.68
N ARG A 62 8.58 -1.40 21.15
CA ARG A 62 9.21 -1.89 22.41
C ARG A 62 10.73 -1.97 22.34
N CYS A 63 11.28 -2.17 21.14
CA CYS A 63 12.72 -2.18 20.92
C CYS A 63 13.35 -0.78 20.90
N ILE A 64 12.55 0.28 20.90
CA ILE A 64 13.02 1.67 20.90
C ILE A 64 13.06 2.17 22.33
N TYR A 65 14.16 2.81 22.71
CA TYR A 65 14.30 3.44 24.01
C TYR A 65 13.44 4.71 24.08
N ASP A 66 12.47 4.73 25.00
CA ASP A 66 11.58 5.86 25.32
C ASP A 66 11.02 6.63 24.10
N PRO A 67 10.25 5.98 23.20
CA PRO A 67 9.75 6.62 21.99
C PRO A 67 8.61 7.59 22.31
N ALA A 68 8.85 8.88 22.06
CA ALA A 68 7.84 9.92 22.21
C ALA A 68 6.77 9.82 21.11
N THR A 69 5.59 10.39 21.37
CA THR A 69 4.47 10.33 20.42
C THR A 69 4.74 11.08 19.11
N GLU A 70 5.54 12.14 19.16
CA GLU A 70 5.88 12.96 17.99
C GLU A 70 7.14 12.49 17.26
N ASP A 71 7.78 11.44 17.75
CA ASP A 71 8.94 10.85 17.08
C ASP A 71 8.54 10.14 15.80
N TYR A 72 9.44 10.16 14.82
CA TYR A 72 9.32 9.36 13.62
C TYR A 72 9.45 7.88 13.97
N ILE A 73 8.56 7.06 13.40
CA ILE A 73 8.61 5.60 13.54
C ILE A 73 9.92 5.10 12.91
N PHE A 74 10.29 5.64 11.76
CA PHE A 74 11.49 5.24 11.02
C PHE A 74 12.45 6.43 10.90
N PRO A 75 13.22 6.76 11.97
CA PRO A 75 14.14 7.90 12.00
C PRO A 75 15.44 7.58 11.24
N TRP A 76 15.32 7.03 10.03
CA TRP A 76 16.43 6.50 9.24
C TRP A 76 16.67 7.32 7.99
N GLU A 77 17.92 7.40 7.56
CA GLU A 77 18.19 7.88 6.21
C GLU A 77 17.72 6.87 5.15
N LYS A 78 17.35 7.40 3.97
CA LYS A 78 16.91 6.60 2.81
C LYS A 78 17.87 5.45 2.48
N ARG A 79 19.18 5.64 2.68
CA ARG A 79 20.20 4.61 2.42
C ARG A 79 20.01 3.38 3.31
N PHE A 80 19.66 3.54 4.58
CA PHE A 80 19.49 2.41 5.49
C PHE A 80 18.30 1.53 5.09
N ILE A 81 17.23 2.13 4.57
CA ILE A 81 16.09 1.36 4.05
C ILE A 81 16.52 0.53 2.84
N GLU A 82 17.23 1.12 1.86
CA GLU A 82 17.68 0.38 0.68
C GLU A 82 18.69 -0.73 1.03
N LEU A 83 19.54 -0.52 2.04
CA LEU A 83 20.45 -1.53 2.56
C LEU A 83 19.68 -2.67 3.25
N GLY A 84 18.71 -2.34 4.09
CA GLY A 84 17.85 -3.31 4.78
C GLY A 84 17.08 -4.19 3.80
N ILE A 85 16.47 -3.59 2.77
CA ILE A 85 15.80 -4.35 1.69
C ILE A 85 16.80 -5.24 0.96
N SER A 86 17.97 -4.73 0.60
CA SER A 86 18.98 -5.52 -0.11
C SER A 86 19.46 -6.72 0.72
N LYS A 87 19.63 -6.53 2.03
CA LYS A 87 20.01 -7.61 2.96
C LYS A 87 18.88 -8.64 3.05
N GLY A 88 17.64 -8.18 3.26
CA GLY A 88 16.47 -9.06 3.30
C GLY A 88 16.27 -9.87 2.01
N CYS A 89 16.48 -9.28 0.83
CA CYS A 89 16.43 -10.01 -0.43
C CYS A 89 17.49 -11.11 -0.52
N LYS A 90 18.71 -10.83 -0.05
CA LYS A 90 19.80 -11.81 -0.02
C LYS A 90 19.49 -12.98 0.91
N GLU A 91 18.97 -12.69 2.10
CA GLU A 91 18.58 -13.70 3.09
C GLU A 91 17.40 -14.55 2.62
N ALA A 92 16.45 -13.96 1.90
CA ALA A 92 15.32 -14.66 1.32
C ALA A 92 15.64 -15.38 -0.01
N GLY A 93 16.86 -15.23 -0.54
CA GLY A 93 17.25 -15.85 -1.82
C GLY A 93 16.51 -15.30 -3.05
N VAL A 94 15.98 -14.08 -2.97
CA VAL A 94 15.19 -13.46 -4.05
C VAL A 94 15.96 -12.35 -4.78
N LYS A 95 15.52 -12.05 -6.00
CA LYS A 95 16.05 -10.90 -6.77
C LYS A 95 15.90 -9.63 -5.94
N ARG A 96 16.95 -8.80 -5.94
CA ARG A 96 16.94 -7.50 -5.26
C ARG A 96 15.78 -6.65 -5.77
N ILE A 97 14.96 -6.17 -4.84
CA ILE A 97 13.92 -5.17 -5.09
C ILE A 97 14.28 -3.84 -4.44
N HIS A 98 13.58 -2.78 -4.85
CA HIS A 98 13.62 -1.48 -4.20
C HIS A 98 12.41 -1.30 -3.29
N VAL A 99 12.46 -0.30 -2.41
CA VAL A 99 11.31 0.09 -1.56
C VAL A 99 10.06 0.38 -2.40
N HIS A 100 10.24 0.96 -3.59
CA HIS A 100 9.12 1.19 -4.50
C HIS A 100 8.52 -0.13 -5.02
N GLY A 101 9.33 -1.17 -5.18
CA GLY A 101 8.89 -2.51 -5.55
C GLY A 101 7.86 -3.08 -4.59
N LEU A 102 8.02 -2.87 -3.28
CA LEU A 102 7.02 -3.29 -2.29
C LEU A 102 5.64 -2.65 -2.52
N ARG A 103 5.61 -1.38 -2.95
CA ARG A 103 4.35 -0.70 -3.31
C ARG A 103 3.73 -1.32 -4.56
N HIS A 104 4.53 -1.68 -5.57
CA HIS A 104 4.05 -2.38 -6.75
C HIS A 104 3.50 -3.76 -6.37
N SER A 105 4.24 -4.57 -5.61
CA SER A 105 3.80 -5.88 -5.15
C SER A 105 2.48 -5.79 -4.37
N HIS A 106 2.34 -4.79 -3.49
CA HIS A 106 1.08 -4.55 -2.78
C HIS A 106 -0.09 -4.25 -3.73
N ALA A 107 0.13 -3.43 -4.76
CA ALA A 107 -0.90 -3.12 -5.76
C ALA A 107 -1.27 -4.35 -6.59
N SER A 108 -0.29 -5.09 -7.11
CA SER A 108 -0.49 -6.32 -7.87
C SER A 108 -1.25 -7.37 -7.06
N LEU A 109 -0.92 -7.55 -5.78
CA LEU A 109 -1.64 -8.46 -4.89
C LEU A 109 -3.11 -8.05 -4.71
N LEU A 110 -3.39 -6.75 -4.55
CA LEU A 110 -4.78 -6.30 -4.43
C LEU A 110 -5.57 -6.52 -5.72
N ILE A 111 -4.93 -6.34 -6.89
CA ILE A 111 -5.56 -6.61 -8.19
C ILE A 111 -5.86 -8.10 -8.34
N SER A 112 -4.91 -8.98 -8.01
CA SER A 112 -5.14 -10.43 -8.08
C SER A 112 -6.21 -10.92 -7.11
N LEU A 113 -6.46 -10.18 -6.02
CA LEU A 113 -7.56 -10.44 -5.08
C LEU A 113 -8.90 -9.85 -5.56
N GLY A 114 -8.97 -9.28 -6.77
CA GLY A 114 -10.19 -8.70 -7.33
C GLY A 114 -10.62 -7.39 -6.68
N VAL A 115 -9.72 -6.69 -5.98
CA VAL A 115 -10.06 -5.43 -5.31
C VAL A 115 -10.30 -4.34 -6.35
N ASN A 116 -11.39 -3.58 -6.16
CA ASN A 116 -11.77 -2.48 -7.04
C ASN A 116 -10.61 -1.46 -7.21
N ILE A 117 -10.30 -1.13 -8.47
CA ILE A 117 -9.18 -0.26 -8.85
C ILE A 117 -9.27 1.16 -8.25
N VAL A 118 -10.48 1.70 -8.06
CA VAL A 118 -10.71 3.00 -7.42
C VAL A 118 -10.28 2.93 -5.94
N LEU A 119 -10.59 1.84 -5.25
CA LEU A 119 -10.17 1.63 -3.86
C LEU A 119 -8.65 1.47 -3.76
N ILE A 120 -8.04 0.73 -4.69
CA ILE A 120 -6.58 0.59 -4.78
C ILE A 120 -5.95 1.97 -4.98
N SER A 121 -6.45 2.76 -5.94
CA SER A 121 -5.95 4.11 -6.23
C SER A 121 -5.99 5.01 -5.00
N LYS A 122 -7.15 5.06 -4.33
CA LYS A 122 -7.34 5.83 -3.07
C LYS A 122 -6.38 5.36 -1.99
N ARG A 123 -6.22 4.03 -1.80
CA ARG A 123 -5.29 3.46 -0.80
C ARG A 123 -3.84 3.83 -1.11
N LEU A 124 -3.46 3.84 -2.38
CA LEU A 124 -2.12 4.21 -2.84
C LEU A 124 -1.87 5.73 -2.77
N GLY A 125 -2.92 6.56 -2.78
CA GLY A 125 -2.81 8.03 -2.80
C GLY A 125 -2.36 8.53 -4.17
N HIS A 126 -2.97 8.00 -5.23
CA HIS A 126 -2.88 8.56 -6.57
C HIS A 126 -4.00 9.58 -6.74
N ALA A 127 -3.64 10.79 -7.20
CA ALA A 127 -4.60 11.87 -7.44
C ALA A 127 -5.64 11.48 -8.49
N GLU A 128 -5.20 10.74 -9.52
CA GLU A 128 -6.06 10.23 -10.57
C GLU A 128 -6.08 8.70 -10.55
N VAL A 129 -7.27 8.11 -10.73
CA VAL A 129 -7.43 6.65 -10.85
C VAL A 129 -6.69 6.12 -12.07
N SER A 130 -6.64 6.90 -13.16
CA SER A 130 -5.89 6.58 -14.38
C SER A 130 -4.43 6.24 -14.09
N THR A 131 -3.75 6.96 -13.18
CA THR A 131 -2.37 6.64 -12.81
C THR A 131 -2.22 5.20 -12.30
N THR A 132 -3.20 4.71 -11.54
CA THR A 132 -3.20 3.33 -11.06
C THR A 132 -3.48 2.35 -12.21
N LEU A 133 -4.45 2.67 -13.06
CA LEU A 133 -4.78 1.84 -14.21
C LEU A 133 -3.59 1.74 -15.18
N ASP A 134 -3.02 2.87 -15.59
CA ASP A 134 -1.87 2.95 -16.51
C ASP A 134 -0.66 2.17 -15.97
N THR A 135 -0.44 2.20 -14.64
CA THR A 135 0.69 1.51 -14.02
C THR A 135 0.47 0.00 -13.90
N TYR A 136 -0.77 -0.45 -13.69
CA TYR A 136 -1.06 -1.83 -13.28
C TYR A 136 -2.05 -2.58 -14.20
N SER A 137 -2.44 -1.99 -15.33
CA SER A 137 -3.38 -2.55 -16.32
C SER A 137 -3.01 -3.98 -16.74
N HIS A 138 -1.72 -4.25 -16.93
CA HIS A 138 -1.18 -5.56 -17.31
C HIS A 138 -1.36 -6.67 -16.26
N PHE A 139 -1.79 -6.34 -15.03
CA PHE A 139 -2.15 -7.34 -14.03
C PHE A 139 -3.64 -7.71 -14.04
N PHE A 140 -4.47 -6.96 -14.77
CA PHE A 140 -5.87 -7.32 -14.93
C PHE A 140 -5.99 -8.49 -15.92
N PRO A 141 -6.80 -9.50 -15.61
CA PRO A 141 -7.09 -10.57 -16.55
C PRO A 141 -7.74 -9.97 -17.80
N ASP A 142 -7.09 -10.14 -18.94
CA ASP A 142 -7.58 -9.73 -20.26
C ASP A 142 -8.09 -10.97 -21.00
N ASP A 143 -9.09 -11.61 -20.41
CA ASP A 143 -9.70 -12.80 -20.98
C ASP A 143 -11.19 -12.57 -21.24
N GLU A 144 -11.47 -12.06 -22.45
CA GLU A 144 -12.83 -11.85 -22.95
C GLU A 144 -13.66 -13.15 -22.87
N LYS A 145 -13.02 -14.31 -23.01
CA LYS A 145 -13.68 -15.60 -22.87
C LYS A 145 -14.18 -15.83 -21.45
N THR A 146 -13.37 -15.50 -20.44
CA THR A 146 -13.79 -15.57 -19.04
C THR A 146 -14.99 -14.65 -18.77
N VAL A 147 -15.04 -13.48 -19.41
CA VAL A 147 -16.19 -12.55 -19.29
C VAL A 147 -17.45 -13.16 -19.89
N VAL A 148 -17.35 -13.73 -21.09
CA VAL A 148 -18.47 -14.39 -21.77
C VAL A 148 -18.97 -15.59 -20.96
N ASP A 149 -18.07 -16.45 -20.50
CA ASP A 149 -18.41 -17.63 -19.69
C ASP A 149 -19.14 -17.24 -18.38
N GLN A 150 -18.73 -16.14 -17.75
CA GLN A 150 -19.40 -15.59 -16.56
C GLN A 150 -20.79 -15.05 -16.88
N LEU A 151 -20.96 -14.33 -17.99
CA LEU A 151 -22.26 -13.81 -18.43
C LEU A 151 -23.23 -14.95 -18.74
N ASP A 152 -22.78 -15.96 -19.49
CA ASP A 152 -23.60 -17.14 -19.82
C ASP A 152 -24.06 -17.87 -18.55
N THR A 153 -23.18 -18.03 -17.56
CA THR A 153 -23.52 -18.64 -16.28
C THR A 153 -24.62 -17.88 -15.53
N VAL A 154 -24.56 -16.54 -15.54
CA VAL A 154 -25.58 -15.69 -14.90
C VAL A 154 -26.91 -15.79 -15.64
N MET A 155 -26.89 -15.70 -16.97
CA MET A 155 -28.10 -15.77 -17.79
C MET A 155 -28.79 -17.14 -17.71
N GLN A 156 -28.04 -18.23 -17.63
CA GLN A 156 -28.59 -19.58 -17.44
C GLN A 156 -29.30 -19.72 -16.09
N LYS A 157 -28.68 -19.24 -15.00
CA LYS A 157 -29.31 -19.26 -13.66
C LYS A 157 -30.61 -18.45 -13.58
N GLU A 158 -30.66 -17.30 -14.25
CA GLU A 158 -31.89 -16.49 -14.31
C GLU A 158 -32.99 -17.20 -15.10
N THR A 159 -32.63 -17.89 -16.18
CA THR A 159 -33.58 -18.66 -17.01
C THR A 159 -34.15 -19.86 -16.24
N GLU A 160 -33.33 -20.57 -15.48
CA GLU A 160 -33.76 -21.69 -14.62
C GLU A 160 -34.68 -21.23 -13.46
N ASN A 161 -34.39 -20.08 -12.85
CA ASN A 161 -35.25 -19.49 -11.81
C ASN A 161 -36.61 -19.02 -12.34
N LEU A 162 -36.68 -18.56 -13.59
CA LEU A 162 -37.94 -18.15 -14.22
C LEU A 162 -38.82 -19.34 -14.66
N GLN A 163 -38.21 -20.49 -14.96
CA GLN A 163 -38.92 -21.71 -15.35
C GLN A 163 -39.41 -22.55 -14.16
N SER A 164 -38.95 -22.22 -12.94
CA SER A 164 -39.32 -22.91 -11.69
C SER A 164 -40.39 -22.17 -10.86
N LEU A 165 -40.91 -21.06 -11.38
CA LEU A 165 -42.10 -20.32 -10.91
C LEU A 165 -43.35 -20.72 -11.70
#